data_AF-A0A3Q3F7U6-F1
#
_entry.id   AF-A0A3Q3F7U6-F1
#
_cell.length_a   1.000
_cell.length_b   1.000
_cell.length_c   1.000
_cell.angle_alpha   90.00
_cell.angle_beta   90.00
_cell.angle_gamma   90.00
#
_symmetry.space_group_name_H-M   'P 1'
#
loop_
_entity.id
_entity.type
_entity.pdbx_description
1 polymer ?
#
loop_
_entity_poly.entity_id
_entity_poly.type
_entity_poly.pdbx_seq_one_letter_code
_entity_poly.pdbx_strand_id
1 'polypeptide(L)'
;MLNLKTEVLFGPTRKFSSHLFPGRYHLIGSSEPIVAAPGDDVILPCRVDPDMDAVEKTVEWSKPDLEVDPSDRQKYVFLYRSQRENRHMMMAAYIERTSLSSEGLKHGDVSLRIRNVTSLQDRLSCSLLSAQRFKPTTWTP
;
A
#
# COMPACT_ATOMS: atom_id res chain seq x y z
N MET A 1 7.09 15.16 -32.23
CA MET A 1 7.53 14.28 -31.13
C MET A 1 6.37 14.14 -30.18
N LEU A 2 5.71 12.98 -30.16
CA LEU A 2 4.58 12.74 -29.25
C LEU A 2 5.15 12.50 -27.85
N ASN A 3 4.87 13.42 -26.93
CA ASN A 3 5.11 13.18 -25.50
C ASN A 3 4.22 12.01 -25.08
N LEU A 4 4.80 10.82 -24.92
CA LEU A 4 4.15 9.64 -24.34
C LEU A 4 3.92 9.91 -22.84
N LYS A 5 2.94 10.76 -22.54
CA LYS A 5 2.41 10.89 -21.17
C LYS A 5 1.57 9.64 -20.93
N THR A 6 2.11 8.69 -20.18
CA THR A 6 1.33 7.54 -19.72
C THR A 6 0.40 8.02 -18.61
N GLU A 7 -0.90 7.87 -18.79
CA GLU A 7 -1.87 8.14 -17.73
C GLU A 7 -1.83 6.98 -16.73
N VAL A 8 -1.57 7.27 -15.46
CA VAL A 8 -1.77 6.28 -14.40
C VAL A 8 -3.21 6.40 -13.95
N LEU A 9 -4.07 5.52 -14.49
CA LEU A 9 -5.49 5.53 -14.18
C LEU A 9 -5.72 4.88 -12.81
N PHE A 10 -5.87 5.71 -11.78
CA PHE A 10 -6.37 5.27 -10.49
C PHE A 10 -7.90 5.21 -10.58
N GLY A 11 -8.45 4.00 -10.67
CA GLY A 11 -9.88 3.81 -10.45
C GLY A 11 -10.27 4.26 -9.04
N PRO A 12 -11.54 4.63 -8.83
CA PRO A 12 -12.01 5.25 -7.59
C PRO A 12 -11.64 4.40 -6.37
N THR A 13 -10.92 5.02 -5.44
CA THR A 13 -10.58 4.42 -4.15
C THR A 13 -11.88 4.16 -3.38
N ARG A 14 -12.25 2.89 -3.23
CA ARG A 14 -13.40 2.50 -2.42
C ARG A 14 -13.10 2.88 -0.98
N LYS A 15 -13.99 3.62 -0.32
CA LYS A 15 -14.00 3.75 1.15
C LYS A 15 -14.08 2.35 1.75
N PHE A 16 -12.95 1.82 2.23
CA PHE A 16 -12.94 0.60 3.01
C PHE A 16 -13.22 0.96 4.47
N SER A 17 -14.39 0.54 4.97
CA SER A 17 -14.71 0.56 6.40
C SER A 17 -14.26 -0.76 7.00
N SER A 18 -13.11 -0.80 7.67
CA SER A 18 -12.72 -2.00 8.41
C SER A 18 -13.57 -2.09 9.68
N HIS A 19 -14.34 -3.19 9.82
CA HIS A 19 -15.26 -3.41 10.94
C HIS A 19 -14.62 -4.19 12.10
N LEU A 20 -13.29 -4.35 12.08
CA LEU A 20 -12.59 -5.35 12.92
C LEU A 20 -12.02 -4.79 14.23
N PHE A 21 -12.26 -3.51 14.59
CA PHE A 21 -11.69 -2.88 15.79
C PHE A 21 -12.65 -1.90 16.50
N PRO A 22 -12.46 -1.64 17.81
CA PRO A 22 -13.13 -0.56 18.53
C PRO A 22 -12.53 0.78 18.07
N GLY A 23 -13.09 1.31 16.98
CA GLY A 23 -12.61 2.51 16.30
C GLY A 23 -12.80 2.32 14.80
N ARG A 24 -13.85 2.94 14.24
CA ARG A 24 -14.05 2.98 12.79
C ARG A 24 -12.96 3.87 12.21
N TYR A 25 -12.11 3.30 11.35
CA TYR A 25 -11.20 4.08 10.52
C TYR A 25 -11.45 3.78 9.04
N HIS A 26 -11.11 4.76 8.22
CA HIS A 26 -11.20 4.69 6.78
C HIS A 26 -9.85 5.04 6.16
N LEU A 27 -9.58 4.50 4.97
CA LEU A 27 -8.44 4.92 4.16
C LEU A 27 -8.93 5.93 3.12
N ILE A 28 -8.30 7.10 3.11
CA ILE A 28 -8.53 8.20 2.17
C ILE A 28 -7.37 8.20 1.19
N GLY A 29 -7.65 7.87 -0.07
CA GLY A 29 -6.68 7.98 -1.16
C GLY A 29 -7.05 9.09 -2.14
N SER A 30 -6.43 9.07 -3.32
CA SER A 30 -6.78 10.01 -4.39
C SER A 30 -8.17 9.70 -4.95
N SER A 31 -8.98 10.75 -5.16
CA SER A 31 -10.22 10.69 -5.94
C SER A 31 -10.00 10.82 -7.44
N GLU A 32 -8.84 11.37 -7.84
CA GLU A 32 -8.48 11.63 -9.22
C GLU A 32 -7.28 10.79 -9.66
N PRO A 33 -7.16 10.48 -10.96
CA PRO A 33 -5.96 9.87 -11.50
C PRO A 33 -4.71 10.74 -11.30
N ILE A 34 -3.60 10.15 -10.86
CA ILE A 34 -2.29 10.82 -10.81
C ILE A 34 -1.58 10.55 -12.14
N VAL A 35 -1.07 11.56 -12.81
CA VAL A 35 -0.40 11.40 -14.12
C VAL A 35 1.10 11.52 -13.95
N ALA A 36 1.88 10.64 -14.58
CA ALA A 36 3.33 10.63 -14.50
C ALA A 36 3.96 10.17 -15.81
N ALA A 37 5.05 10.81 -16.21
CA ALA A 37 5.81 10.36 -17.37
C ALA A 37 6.67 9.14 -17.00
N PRO A 38 7.00 8.27 -17.98
CA PRO A 38 8.04 7.28 -17.76
C PRO A 38 9.35 7.92 -17.29
N GLY A 39 9.93 7.41 -16.23
CA GLY A 39 11.10 7.97 -15.55
C GLY A 39 10.79 8.77 -14.29
N ASP A 40 9.55 9.25 -14.11
CA ASP A 40 9.17 10.08 -12.96
C ASP A 40 9.08 9.26 -11.66
N ASP A 41 9.22 9.97 -10.54
CA ASP A 41 8.84 9.48 -9.21
C ASP A 41 7.43 9.96 -8.88
N VAL A 42 6.60 9.08 -8.30
CA VAL A 42 5.23 9.41 -7.88
C VAL A 42 4.98 9.04 -6.44
N ILE A 43 4.01 9.70 -5.82
CA ILE A 43 3.48 9.34 -4.50
C ILE A 43 1.99 9.03 -4.67
N LEU A 44 1.58 7.85 -4.23
CA LEU A 44 0.21 7.40 -4.21
C LEU A 44 -0.38 7.68 -2.84
N PRO A 45 -1.28 8.66 -2.69
CA PRO A 45 -1.80 9.05 -1.41
C PRO A 45 -2.68 7.95 -0.84
N CYS A 46 -2.45 7.62 0.43
CA CYS A 46 -3.37 6.82 1.24
C CYS A 46 -3.15 7.17 2.71
N ARG A 47 -4.15 7.82 3.32
CA ARG A 47 -4.10 8.27 4.72
C ARG A 47 -5.22 7.63 5.52
N VAL A 48 -4.95 7.33 6.77
CA VAL A 48 -5.94 6.84 7.73
C VAL A 48 -6.73 8.01 8.32
N ASP A 49 -8.05 7.89 8.37
CA ASP A 49 -8.95 8.84 9.02
C ASP A 49 -9.81 8.13 10.07
N PRO A 50 -9.81 8.58 11.34
CA PRO A 50 -8.94 9.63 11.89
C PRO A 50 -7.47 9.21 11.93
N ASP A 51 -6.56 10.20 11.94
CA ASP A 51 -5.10 9.98 12.04
C ASP A 51 -4.77 9.06 13.23
N MET A 52 -3.89 8.08 12.99
CA MET A 52 -3.44 7.13 14.02
C MET A 52 -2.00 6.68 13.75
N ASP A 53 -1.32 6.21 14.80
CA ASP A 53 -0.02 5.54 14.62
C ASP A 53 -0.20 4.20 13.89
N ALA A 54 0.34 4.13 12.67
CA ALA A 54 0.32 2.96 11.80
C ALA A 54 1.63 2.17 11.80
N VAL A 55 2.62 2.51 12.64
CA VAL A 55 3.94 1.87 12.65
C VAL A 55 3.86 0.37 12.91
N GLU A 56 2.99 -0.06 13.84
CA GLU A 56 2.80 -1.49 14.16
C GLU A 56 1.76 -2.18 13.26
N LYS A 57 1.17 -1.47 12.30
CA LYS A 57 0.18 -2.03 11.39
C LYS A 57 0.87 -2.75 10.23
N THR A 58 0.11 -3.63 9.59
CA THR A 58 0.48 -4.18 8.29
C THR A 58 -0.11 -3.29 7.22
N VAL A 59 0.73 -2.78 6.32
CA VAL A 59 0.33 -1.99 5.15
C VAL A 59 0.56 -2.84 3.91
N GLU A 60 -0.49 -3.02 3.12
CA GLU A 60 -0.43 -3.75 1.86
C GLU A 60 -0.81 -2.82 0.71
N TRP A 61 -0.02 -2.83 -0.36
CA TRP A 61 -0.40 -2.30 -1.65
C TRP A 61 -0.49 -3.43 -2.67
N SER A 62 -1.59 -3.51 -3.40
CA SER A 62 -1.86 -4.57 -4.37
C SER A 62 -2.54 -4.03 -5.62
N LYS A 63 -2.57 -4.85 -6.68
CA LYS A 63 -3.41 -4.60 -7.85
C LYS A 63 -4.77 -5.27 -7.61
N PRO A 64 -5.88 -4.52 -7.46
CA PRO A 64 -7.19 -5.10 -7.20
C PRO A 64 -7.77 -5.86 -8.40
N ASP A 65 -7.31 -5.56 -9.62
CA ASP A 65 -7.75 -6.22 -10.86
C ASP A 65 -6.89 -7.44 -11.23
N LEU A 66 -5.84 -7.72 -10.46
CA LEU A 66 -4.99 -8.87 -10.73
C LEU A 66 -5.53 -10.08 -9.97
N GLU A 67 -6.01 -11.08 -10.71
CA GLU A 67 -6.22 -12.40 -10.16
C GLU A 67 -4.85 -13.02 -9.85
N VAL A 68 -4.60 -13.26 -8.56
CA VAL A 68 -3.37 -13.88 -8.08
C VAL A 68 -3.70 -15.32 -7.72
N ASP A 69 -2.97 -16.27 -8.30
CA ASP A 69 -3.00 -17.66 -7.85
C ASP A 69 -2.64 -17.71 -6.35
N PRO A 70 -3.43 -18.35 -5.48
CA PRO A 70 -3.10 -18.50 -4.07
C PRO A 70 -1.72 -19.10 -3.78
N SER A 71 -1.19 -19.86 -4.74
CA SER A 71 0.13 -20.50 -4.72
C SER A 71 1.26 -19.53 -5.08
N ASP A 72 0.95 -18.40 -5.73
CA ASP A 72 1.93 -17.37 -6.03
C ASP A 72 2.35 -16.66 -4.75
N ARG A 73 3.67 -16.61 -4.56
CA ARG A 73 4.29 -15.96 -3.40
C ARG A 73 4.39 -14.45 -3.60
N GLN A 74 4.41 -13.96 -4.83
CA GLN A 74 4.76 -12.57 -5.18
C GLN A 74 3.54 -11.77 -5.65
N LYS A 75 2.69 -11.42 -4.70
CA LYS A 75 1.36 -10.85 -4.98
C LYS A 75 1.18 -9.39 -4.62
N TYR A 76 2.15 -8.80 -3.94
CA TYR A 76 2.05 -7.42 -3.45
C TYR A 76 2.89 -6.48 -4.30
N VAL A 77 2.37 -5.30 -4.56
CA VAL A 77 3.16 -4.17 -5.06
C VAL A 77 4.10 -3.67 -3.98
N PHE A 78 3.60 -3.58 -2.75
CA PHE A 78 4.41 -3.28 -1.58
C PHE A 78 3.81 -3.94 -0.34
N LEU A 79 4.66 -4.45 0.55
CA LEU A 79 4.24 -5.05 1.81
C LEU A 79 5.13 -4.57 2.95
N TYR A 80 4.52 -3.87 3.91
CA TYR A 80 5.13 -3.54 5.19
C TYR A 80 4.42 -4.32 6.29
N ARG A 81 5.18 -5.13 7.03
CA ARG A 81 4.67 -5.99 8.10
C ARG A 81 5.74 -6.22 9.14
N SER A 82 5.36 -6.23 10.41
CA SER A 82 6.30 -6.40 11.53
C SER A 82 7.42 -5.34 11.48
N GLN A 83 7.03 -4.10 11.20
CA GLN A 83 7.91 -2.92 11.16
C GLN A 83 9.00 -2.95 10.09
N ARG A 84 8.82 -3.74 9.02
CA ARG A 84 9.78 -3.87 7.93
C ARG A 84 9.11 -4.14 6.59
N GLU A 85 9.80 -3.77 5.52
CA GLU A 85 9.46 -4.17 4.16
C GLU A 85 9.68 -5.67 3.98
N ASN A 86 8.73 -6.37 3.37
CA ASN A 86 8.80 -7.81 3.13
C ASN A 86 8.93 -8.11 1.64
N ARG A 87 10.17 -7.95 1.14
CA ARG A 87 10.54 -8.13 -0.28
C ARG A 87 10.21 -9.50 -0.86
N HIS A 88 10.22 -10.55 -0.04
CA HIS A 88 9.98 -11.92 -0.52
C HIS A 88 8.58 -12.14 -1.09
N MET A 89 7.61 -11.31 -0.70
CA MET A 89 6.23 -11.39 -1.18
C MET A 89 5.86 -10.29 -2.17
N MET A 90 6.83 -9.41 -2.48
CA MET A 90 6.64 -8.31 -3.41
C MET A 90 6.91 -8.78 -4.84
N MET A 91 6.17 -8.20 -5.77
CA MET A 91 6.39 -8.35 -7.20
C MET A 91 7.75 -7.76 -7.58
N ALA A 92 8.55 -8.52 -8.33
CA ALA A 92 9.92 -8.13 -8.70
C ALA A 92 10.01 -6.74 -9.35
N ALA A 93 9.01 -6.34 -10.13
CA ALA A 93 8.98 -5.03 -10.79
C ALA A 93 8.92 -3.82 -9.84
N TYR A 94 8.55 -4.02 -8.57
CA TYR A 94 8.35 -2.95 -7.58
C TYR A 94 9.39 -2.95 -6.45
N ILE A 95 10.16 -4.02 -6.31
CA ILE A 95 11.26 -4.11 -5.34
C ILE A 95 12.25 -2.97 -5.60
N GLU A 96 12.71 -2.31 -4.54
CA GLU A 96 13.66 -1.16 -4.56
C GLU A 96 13.17 0.12 -5.25
N ARG A 97 12.01 0.07 -5.91
CA ARG A 97 11.32 1.23 -6.48
C ARG A 97 10.26 1.78 -5.54
N THR A 98 9.82 1.00 -4.56
CA THR A 98 8.69 1.35 -3.69
C THR A 98 9.14 1.62 -2.26
N SER A 99 8.50 2.57 -1.58
CA SER A 99 8.81 2.89 -0.17
C SER A 99 7.66 3.63 0.53
N LEU A 100 7.62 3.51 1.86
CA LEU A 100 6.77 4.33 2.75
C LEU A 100 7.62 5.33 3.54
N SER A 101 6.99 6.41 4.01
CA SER A 101 7.60 7.36 4.94
C SER A 101 7.48 6.84 6.37
N SER A 102 8.61 6.65 7.05
CA SER A 102 8.62 6.25 8.47
C SER A 102 7.98 7.31 9.38
N GLU A 103 8.14 8.58 9.05
CA GLU A 103 7.45 9.67 9.75
C GLU A 103 5.96 9.70 9.40
N GLY A 104 5.62 9.46 8.13
CA GLY A 104 4.22 9.38 7.70
C GLY A 104 3.44 8.31 8.45
N LEU A 105 4.04 7.13 8.66
CA LEU A 105 3.44 6.03 9.41
C LEU A 105 3.01 6.42 10.83
N LYS A 106 3.77 7.28 11.51
CA LYS A 106 3.42 7.73 12.88
C LYS A 106 2.15 8.57 12.92
N HIS A 107 1.78 9.18 11.79
CA HIS A 107 0.61 10.05 11.65
C HIS A 107 -0.45 9.45 10.71
N GLY A 108 -0.40 8.14 10.46
CA GLY A 108 -1.41 7.44 9.66
C GLY A 108 -1.27 7.67 8.15
N ASP A 109 -0.16 8.23 7.68
CA ASP A 109 0.14 8.36 6.27
C ASP A 109 0.85 7.10 5.76
N VAL A 110 0.11 6.30 5.00
CA VAL A 110 0.56 5.04 4.39
C VAL A 110 0.73 5.18 2.86
N SER A 111 0.98 6.41 2.41
CA SER A 111 1.18 6.74 0.99
C SER A 111 2.42 6.05 0.42
N LEU A 112 2.27 5.47 -0.78
CA LEU A 112 3.33 4.72 -1.44
C LEU A 112 4.11 5.60 -2.40
N ARG A 113 5.41 5.76 -2.17
CA ARG A 113 6.29 6.34 -3.19
C ARG A 113 6.73 5.24 -4.17
N ILE A 114 6.62 5.50 -5.47
CA ILE A 114 7.14 4.65 -6.54
C ILE A 114 8.17 5.46 -7.35
N ARG A 115 9.35 4.90 -7.56
CA ARG A 115 10.45 5.52 -8.30
C ARG A 115 10.56 5.02 -9.72
N ASN A 116 11.03 5.90 -10.62
CA ASN A 116 11.32 5.60 -12.02
C ASN A 116 10.16 4.83 -12.67
N VAL A 117 8.97 5.43 -12.72
CA VAL A 117 7.76 4.80 -13.29
C VAL A 117 8.05 4.36 -14.73
N THR A 118 7.71 3.12 -15.09
CA THR A 118 8.06 2.55 -16.40
C THR A 118 6.85 2.47 -17.32
N SER A 119 5.76 1.92 -16.81
CA SER A 119 4.41 2.00 -17.35
C SER A 119 3.52 1.47 -16.24
N LEU A 120 2.63 2.30 -15.73
CA LEU A 120 1.66 1.90 -14.71
C LEU A 120 0.28 2.23 -15.25
N GLN A 121 -0.27 1.36 -16.09
CA GLN A 121 -1.72 1.38 -16.39
C GLN A 121 -2.52 0.65 -15.33
N ASP A 122 -1.87 0.19 -14.26
CA ASP A 122 -2.47 -0.62 -13.21
C ASP A 122 -3.16 0.24 -12.16
N ARG A 123 -4.40 -0.11 -11.82
CA ARG A 123 -5.04 0.36 -10.60
C ARG A 123 -4.28 -0.24 -9.41
N LEU A 124 -4.01 0.57 -8.39
CA LEU A 124 -3.37 0.14 -7.14
C LEU A 124 -4.29 0.43 -5.96
N SER A 125 -4.31 -0.46 -4.98
CA SER A 125 -5.14 -0.37 -3.77
C SER A 125 -4.28 -0.48 -2.53
N CYS A 126 -4.54 0.39 -1.55
CA CYS A 126 -3.96 0.29 -0.21
C CYS A 126 -4.90 -0.42 0.76
N SER A 127 -4.33 -1.19 1.67
CA SER A 127 -5.01 -1.85 2.77
C SER A 127 -4.20 -1.70 4.04
N LEU A 128 -4.88 -1.47 5.16
CA LEU A 128 -4.29 -1.42 6.49
C LEU A 128 -4.92 -2.52 7.34
N LEU A 129 -4.07 -3.38 7.92
CA LEU A 129 -4.48 -4.48 8.77
C LEU A 129 -3.82 -4.33 10.13
N SER A 130 -4.53 -4.64 11.22
CA SER A 130 -3.86 -4.76 12.51
C SER A 130 -2.84 -5.90 12.45
N ALA A 131 -1.70 -5.72 13.10
CA ALA A 131 -0.91 -6.86 13.51
C ALA A 131 -1.84 -7.83 14.25
N GLN A 132 -1.86 -9.09 13.83
CA GLN A 132 -2.39 -10.13 14.69
C GLN A 132 -1.52 -10.06 15.95
N ARG A 133 -2.11 -9.65 17.08
CA ARG A 133 -1.49 -9.86 18.38
C ARG A 133 -1.25 -11.36 18.46
N PHE A 134 -0.02 -11.80 18.26
CA PHE A 134 0.39 -13.09 18.77
C PHE A 134 0.16 -12.94 20.27
N LYS A 135 -0.93 -13.51 20.79
CA LYS A 135 -1.06 -13.66 22.23
C LYS A 135 0.05 -14.64 22.58
N PRO A 136 1.13 -14.24 23.27
CA PRO A 136 2.03 -15.23 23.80
C PRO A 136 1.18 -16.13 24.67
N THR A 137 1.08 -17.40 24.33
CA THR A 137 0.45 -18.41 25.18
C THR A 137 1.19 -18.30 26.50
N THR A 138 0.51 -17.81 27.54
CA THR A 138 1.07 -17.76 28.88
C THR A 138 1.33 -19.20 29.30
N TRP A 139 2.59 -19.62 29.23
CA TRP A 139 3.07 -20.80 29.92
C TRP A 139 3.05 -20.47 31.41
N THR A 140 1.95 -20.81 32.09
CA THR A 140 1.97 -21.02 33.54
C THR A 140 2.60 -22.38 33.80
N PRO A 141 3.69 -22.46 34.61
CA PRO A 141 4.34 -23.71 34.97
C PRO A 141 3.39 -24.73 35.62
#